data_AF-T1AL90-F1
#
_entry.id   AF-T1AL90-F1
#
_cell.length_a   1.000
_cell.length_b   1.000
_cell.length_c   1.000
_cell.angle_alpha   90.00
_cell.angle_beta   90.00
_cell.angle_gamma   90.00
#
_symmetry.space_group_name_H-M   'P 1'
#
loop_
_entity.id
_entity.type
_entity.pdbx_description
1 polymer ?
#
loop_
_entity_poly.entity_id
_entity_poly.type
_entity_poly.pdbx_seq_one_letter_code
_entity_poly.pdbx_strand_id
1 'polypeptide(L)'
;MRFALVFLIGLAVGALGMSQIGKVLAARDAYPRGVMAVMQQHYGALRHNLDGGACKAADNQNNLAWVARMSTQINPALNPEAADLRFDTYVRKLDARIAAAQAIAPADCPALRMAAQHIGAACSACHEVYR
;
A
#
# COMPACT_ATOMS: atom_id res chain seq x y z
N MET A 1 26.30 -39.25 -26.97
CA MET A 1 26.61 -37.80 -27.00
C MET A 1 25.42 -36.94 -27.44
N ARG A 2 24.72 -37.23 -28.55
CA ARG A 2 23.57 -36.40 -29.02
C ARG A 2 22.46 -36.19 -27.98
N PHE A 3 22.07 -37.25 -27.27
CA PHE A 3 20.97 -37.19 -26.31
C PHE A 3 21.31 -36.40 -25.05
N ALA A 4 22.57 -36.47 -24.59
CA ALA A 4 23.05 -35.68 -23.46
C ALA A 4 23.10 -34.18 -23.81
N LEU A 5 23.51 -33.83 -25.04
CA LEU A 5 23.51 -32.45 -25.52
C LEU A 5 22.09 -31.88 -25.63
N VAL A 6 21.16 -32.65 -26.19
CA VAL A 6 19.75 -32.24 -26.28
C VAL A 6 19.14 -32.05 -24.88
N PHE A 7 19.46 -32.93 -23.93
CA PHE A 7 19.01 -32.79 -22.54
C PHE A 7 19.56 -31.52 -21.87
N LEU A 8 20.85 -31.23 -22.02
CA LEU A 8 21.47 -30.02 -21.46
C LEU A 8 20.87 -28.74 -22.07
N ILE A 9 20.63 -28.73 -23.38
CA ILE A 9 20.00 -27.59 -24.06
C ILE A 9 18.55 -27.43 -23.57
N GLY A 10 17.79 -28.52 -23.48
CA GLY A 10 16.42 -28.48 -22.97
C GLY A 10 16.35 -27.96 -21.53
N LEU A 11 17.29 -28.37 -20.68
CA LEU A 11 17.37 -27.91 -19.29
C LEU A 11 17.76 -26.42 -19.20
N ALA A 12 18.72 -25.97 -20.02
CA ALA A 12 19.10 -24.57 -20.09
C ALA A 12 17.94 -23.67 -20.57
N VAL A 13 17.25 -24.07 -21.65
CA VAL A 13 16.09 -23.34 -22.17
C VAL A 13 14.93 -23.35 -21.17
N GLY A 14 14.68 -24.49 -20.52
CA GLY A 14 13.66 -24.61 -19.48
C GLY A 14 13.93 -23.70 -18.28
N ALA A 15 15.18 -23.66 -17.79
CA ALA A 15 15.57 -22.79 -16.68
C ALA A 15 15.41 -21.30 -17.03
N LEU A 16 15.83 -20.88 -18.23
CA LEU A 16 15.63 -19.53 -18.72
C LEU A 16 14.15 -19.16 -18.82
N GLY A 17 13.32 -20.05 -19.39
CA GLY A 17 11.87 -19.86 -19.50
C GLY A 17 11.20 -19.70 -18.13
N MET A 18 11.52 -20.57 -17.17
CA MET A 18 10.97 -20.54 -15.81
C MET A 18 11.25 -19.21 -15.09
N SER A 19 12.47 -18.68 -15.25
CA SER A 19 12.87 -17.42 -14.64
C SER A 19 12.08 -16.20 -15.15
N GLN A 20 11.63 -16.23 -16.40
CA GLN A 20 10.86 -15.15 -17.01
C GLN A 20 9.39 -15.20 -16.58
N ILE A 21 8.82 -16.40 -16.44
CA ILE A 21 7.45 -16.60 -15.94
C ILE A 21 7.30 -16.03 -14.52
N GLY A 22 8.28 -16.30 -13.64
CA GLY A 22 8.28 -15.74 -12.29
C GLY A 22 8.28 -14.21 -12.27
N LYS A 23 9.06 -13.57 -13.15
CA LYS A 23 9.10 -12.10 -13.28
C LYS A 23 7.77 -11.54 -13.79
N VAL A 24 7.15 -12.18 -14.77
CA VAL A 24 5.86 -11.73 -15.32
C VAL A 24 4.76 -11.84 -14.28
N LEU A 25 4.70 -12.94 -13.53
CA LEU A 25 3.73 -13.12 -12.46
C LEU A 25 3.92 -12.07 -11.36
N ALA A 26 5.16 -11.82 -10.92
CA ALA A 26 5.47 -10.79 -9.93
C ALA A 26 5.23 -9.36 -10.43
N ALA A 27 5.18 -9.13 -11.75
CA ALA A 27 4.86 -7.83 -12.32
C ALA A 27 3.35 -7.55 -12.29
N ARG A 28 2.49 -8.59 -12.31
CA ARG A 28 1.02 -8.42 -12.31
C ARG A 28 0.50 -7.73 -11.05
N ASP A 29 1.15 -7.95 -9.92
CA ASP A 29 0.75 -7.41 -8.61
C ASP A 29 1.73 -6.38 -8.05
N ALA A 30 2.77 -6.02 -8.82
CA ALA A 30 3.80 -5.08 -8.40
C ALA A 30 3.22 -3.70 -8.05
N TYR A 31 2.28 -3.20 -8.85
CA TYR A 31 1.66 -1.90 -8.61
C TYR A 31 0.75 -1.89 -7.35
N PRO A 32 -0.24 -2.80 -7.20
CA PRO A 32 -1.01 -2.93 -5.96
C PRO A 32 -0.15 -3.06 -4.70
N ARG A 33 0.86 -3.94 -4.74
CA ARG A 33 1.79 -4.13 -3.61
C ARG A 33 2.59 -2.86 -3.32
N GLY A 34 3.06 -2.17 -4.36
CA GLY A 34 3.80 -0.92 -4.24
C GLY A 34 3.00 0.18 -3.58
N VAL A 35 1.74 0.40 -4.00
CA VAL A 35 0.84 1.39 -3.38
C VAL A 35 0.68 1.11 -1.89
N MET A 36 0.36 -0.14 -1.52
CA MET A 36 0.17 -0.50 -0.11
C MET A 36 1.47 -0.42 0.70
N ALA A 37 2.61 -0.80 0.14
CA ALA A 37 3.90 -0.75 0.83
C ALA A 37 4.32 0.69 1.16
N VAL A 38 4.21 1.61 0.21
CA VAL A 38 4.55 3.03 0.43
C VAL A 38 3.56 3.66 1.41
N MET A 39 2.26 3.37 1.27
CA MET A 39 1.26 3.86 2.21
C MET A 39 1.52 3.37 3.63
N GLN A 40 1.84 2.07 3.79
CA GLN A 40 2.19 1.48 5.08
C GLN A 40 3.43 2.11 5.70
N GLN A 41 4.47 2.39 4.89
CA GLN A 41 5.69 3.05 5.36
C GLN A 41 5.37 4.40 6.01
N HIS A 42 4.63 5.26 5.32
CA HIS A 42 4.32 6.60 5.83
C HIS A 42 3.30 6.59 6.98
N TYR A 43 2.31 5.70 6.94
CA TYR A 43 1.40 5.53 8.08
C TYR A 43 2.13 4.96 9.32
N GLY A 44 3.05 4.01 9.12
CA GLY A 44 3.92 3.47 10.16
C GLY A 44 4.80 4.55 10.78
N ALA A 45 5.36 5.46 9.97
CA ALA A 45 6.13 6.60 10.46
C ALA A 45 5.29 7.56 11.34
N LEU A 46 4.02 7.83 10.99
CA LEU A 46 3.11 8.61 11.84
C LEU A 46 2.93 7.96 13.22
N ARG A 47 2.74 6.63 13.25
CA ARG A 47 2.59 5.88 14.50
C ARG A 47 3.89 5.88 15.31
N HIS A 48 5.02 5.65 14.66
CA HIS A 48 6.33 5.69 15.30
C HIS A 48 6.61 7.05 15.94
N ASN A 49 6.34 8.14 15.22
CA ASN A 49 6.48 9.50 15.72
C ASN A 49 5.56 9.75 16.94
N LEU A 50 4.31 9.29 16.87
CA LEU A 50 3.36 9.40 17.98
C LEU A 50 3.85 8.65 19.23
N ASP A 51 4.34 7.43 19.06
CA ASP A 51 4.84 6.60 20.16
C ASP A 51 6.12 7.21 20.78
N GLY A 52 6.94 7.88 19.97
CA GLY A 52 8.12 8.64 20.40
C GLY A 52 7.83 10.06 20.90
N GLY A 53 6.58 10.54 20.88
CA GLY A 53 6.20 11.90 21.29
C GLY A 53 6.56 13.02 20.29
N ALA A 54 7.03 12.68 19.09
CA ALA A 54 7.37 13.61 18.01
C ALA A 54 6.11 14.03 17.22
N CYS A 55 5.23 14.79 17.87
CA CYS A 55 3.88 15.07 17.35
C CYS A 55 3.72 16.44 16.70
N LYS A 56 4.81 17.17 16.46
CA LYS A 56 4.72 18.48 15.81
C LYS A 56 4.31 18.28 14.35
N ALA A 57 3.62 19.27 13.79
CA ALA A 57 3.19 19.23 12.40
C ALA A 57 4.37 19.04 11.43
N ALA A 58 5.51 19.69 11.69
CA ALA A 58 6.72 19.57 10.88
C ALA A 58 7.23 18.12 10.74
N ASP A 59 7.04 17.29 11.79
CA ASP A 59 7.51 15.90 11.81
C ASP A 59 6.55 14.96 11.05
N ASN A 60 5.28 15.35 10.87
CA ASN A 60 4.20 14.44 10.47
C ASN A 60 3.46 14.85 9.18
N GLN A 61 3.49 16.13 8.79
CA GLN A 61 2.75 16.64 7.63
C GLN A 61 3.12 15.90 6.33
N ASN A 62 4.40 15.58 6.14
CA ASN A 62 4.87 14.90 4.95
C ASN A 62 4.37 13.44 4.92
N ASN A 63 4.39 12.75 6.05
CA ASN A 63 3.87 11.39 6.15
C ASN A 63 2.36 11.35 5.87
N LEU A 64 1.59 12.30 6.42
CA LEU A 64 0.16 12.40 6.14
C LEU A 64 -0.13 12.73 4.67
N ALA A 65 0.67 13.61 4.05
CA ALA A 65 0.55 13.94 2.62
C ALA A 65 0.85 12.72 1.72
N TRP A 66 1.82 11.89 2.08
CA TRP A 66 2.09 10.65 1.36
C TRP A 66 0.98 9.62 1.51
N VAL A 67 0.42 9.46 2.72
CA VAL A 67 -0.75 8.59 2.93
C VAL A 67 -1.93 9.04 2.07
N ALA A 68 -2.20 10.35 1.99
CA ALA A 68 -3.22 10.92 1.11
C ALA A 68 -2.92 10.68 -0.37
N ARG A 69 -1.66 10.88 -0.80
CA ARG A 69 -1.28 10.62 -2.19
C ARG A 69 -1.48 9.16 -2.57
N MET A 70 -1.09 8.24 -1.70
CA MET A 70 -1.26 6.80 -1.96
C MET A 70 -2.72 6.37 -1.89
N SER A 71 -3.58 7.01 -1.09
CA SER A 71 -5.01 6.67 -1.05
C SER A 71 -5.69 6.85 -2.40
N THR A 72 -5.32 7.91 -3.15
CA THR A 72 -5.81 8.14 -4.53
C THR A 72 -5.42 7.05 -5.53
N GLN A 73 -4.39 6.24 -5.21
CA GLN A 73 -3.90 5.17 -6.07
C GLN A 73 -4.55 3.82 -5.76
N ILE A 74 -5.34 3.71 -4.68
CA ILE A 74 -5.94 2.45 -4.24
C ILE A 74 -6.92 1.93 -5.29
N ASN A 75 -7.88 2.74 -5.74
CA ASN A 75 -8.83 2.30 -6.76
C ASN A 75 -8.16 1.96 -8.11
N PRO A 76 -7.30 2.83 -8.68
CA PRO A 76 -6.57 2.50 -9.90
C PRO A 76 -5.73 1.22 -9.81
N ALA A 77 -5.19 0.89 -8.63
CA ALA A 77 -4.37 -0.29 -8.45
C ALA A 77 -5.19 -1.56 -8.13
N LEU A 78 -6.17 -1.48 -7.24
CA LEU A 78 -6.87 -2.65 -6.68
C LEU A 78 -8.29 -2.87 -7.24
N ASN A 79 -8.93 -1.84 -7.79
CA ASN A 79 -10.26 -1.92 -8.42
C ASN A 79 -10.29 -1.16 -9.76
N PRO A 80 -9.36 -1.45 -10.71
CA PRO A 80 -9.17 -0.64 -11.92
C PRO A 80 -10.39 -0.59 -12.85
N GLU A 81 -11.22 -1.65 -12.83
CA GLU A 81 -12.44 -1.75 -13.65
C GLU A 81 -13.70 -1.27 -12.90
N ALA A 82 -13.56 -0.76 -11.67
CA ALA A 82 -14.66 -0.35 -10.81
C ALA A 82 -15.75 -1.43 -10.63
N ALA A 83 -15.34 -2.71 -10.64
CA ALA A 83 -16.25 -3.85 -10.58
C ALA A 83 -16.85 -4.06 -9.18
N ASP A 84 -16.14 -3.63 -8.12
CA ASP A 84 -16.58 -3.76 -6.73
C ASP A 84 -16.92 -2.40 -6.09
N LEU A 85 -18.20 -2.03 -6.11
CA LEU A 85 -18.70 -0.80 -5.48
C LEU A 85 -18.60 -0.82 -3.93
N ARG A 86 -18.55 -2.01 -3.34
CA ARG A 86 -18.37 -2.15 -1.89
C ARG A 86 -16.93 -1.80 -1.53
N PHE A 87 -15.95 -2.22 -2.32
CA PHE A 87 -14.55 -1.82 -2.18
C PHE A 87 -14.41 -0.30 -2.22
N ASP A 88 -15.00 0.36 -3.21
CA ASP A 88 -14.97 1.83 -3.35
C ASP A 88 -15.54 2.55 -2.12
N THR A 89 -16.52 1.94 -1.45
CA THR A 89 -17.09 2.49 -0.21
C THR A 89 -16.08 2.51 0.93
N TYR A 90 -15.22 1.50 1.04
CA TYR A 90 -14.12 1.50 2.02
C TYR A 90 -13.05 2.53 1.66
N VAL A 91 -12.70 2.65 0.39
CA VAL A 91 -11.72 3.65 -0.08
C VAL A 91 -12.21 5.07 0.20
N ARG A 92 -13.47 5.40 -0.13
CA ARG A 92 -14.05 6.72 0.20
C ARG A 92 -14.07 6.99 1.70
N LYS A 93 -14.34 5.99 2.54
CA LYS A 93 -14.29 6.14 4.00
C LYS A 93 -12.89 6.47 4.47
N LEU A 94 -11.87 5.79 3.94
CA LEU A 94 -10.47 6.09 4.23
C LEU A 94 -10.11 7.52 3.80
N ASP A 95 -10.44 7.90 2.56
CA ASP A 95 -10.18 9.25 2.03
C ASP A 95 -10.82 10.34 2.92
N ALA A 96 -12.04 10.12 3.40
CA ALA A 96 -12.70 11.03 4.32
C ALA A 96 -11.95 11.18 5.66
N ARG A 97 -11.37 10.09 6.20
CA ARG A 97 -10.57 10.16 7.43
C ARG A 97 -9.24 10.88 7.21
N ILE A 98 -8.60 10.65 6.06
CA ILE A 98 -7.37 11.33 5.69
C ILE A 98 -7.64 12.83 5.49
N ALA A 99 -8.69 13.20 4.75
CA ALA A 99 -9.07 14.59 4.53
C ALA A 99 -9.38 15.31 5.84
N ALA A 100 -10.11 14.66 6.76
CA ALA A 100 -10.35 15.21 8.09
C ALA A 100 -9.05 15.42 8.88
N ALA A 101 -8.11 14.48 8.83
CA ALA A 101 -6.80 14.65 9.46
C ALA A 101 -6.02 15.82 8.83
N GLN A 102 -6.02 15.95 7.50
CA GLN A 102 -5.33 17.05 6.82
C GLN A 102 -5.92 18.42 7.16
N ALA A 103 -7.25 18.52 7.27
CA ALA A 103 -7.93 19.76 7.62
C ALA A 103 -7.59 20.24 9.05
N ILE A 104 -7.36 19.31 9.98
CA ILE A 104 -7.02 19.63 11.37
C ILE A 104 -5.52 19.95 11.52
N ALA A 105 -4.67 19.48 10.59
CA ALA A 105 -3.22 19.64 10.62
C ALA A 105 -2.60 19.34 12.00
N PRO A 106 -2.58 18.07 12.45
CA PRO A 106 -2.22 17.71 13.81
C PRO A 106 -0.86 18.26 14.21
N ALA A 107 -0.85 19.11 15.24
CA ALA A 107 0.33 19.78 15.76
C ALA A 107 0.71 19.34 17.18
N ASP A 108 -0.06 18.42 17.77
CA ASP A 108 0.16 17.83 19.08
C ASP A 108 -0.18 16.33 19.10
N CYS A 109 0.23 15.64 20.17
CA CYS A 109 0.05 14.19 20.29
C CYS A 109 -1.41 13.75 20.39
N PRO A 110 -2.31 14.43 21.14
CA PRO A 110 -3.73 14.10 21.13
C PRO A 110 -4.35 14.13 19.73
N ALA A 111 -4.13 15.21 18.96
CA ALA A 111 -4.65 15.34 17.61
C ALA A 111 -4.05 14.29 16.67
N LEU A 112 -2.74 14.05 16.75
CA LEU A 112 -2.07 13.05 15.92
C LEU A 112 -2.57 11.63 16.25
N ARG A 113 -2.80 11.33 17.53
CA ARG A 113 -3.37 10.05 17.97
C ARG A 113 -4.76 9.83 17.41
N MET A 114 -5.64 10.81 17.49
CA MET A 114 -6.99 10.73 16.94
C MET A 114 -6.94 10.50 15.43
N ALA A 115 -6.13 11.27 14.69
CA ALA A 115 -5.96 11.12 13.26
C ALA A 115 -5.47 9.70 12.90
N ALA A 116 -4.41 9.22 13.56
CA ALA A 116 -3.84 7.91 13.33
C ALA A 116 -4.83 6.77 13.63
N GLN A 117 -5.62 6.89 14.71
CA GLN A 117 -6.66 5.91 15.06
C GLN A 117 -7.78 5.86 14.02
N HIS A 118 -8.31 7.01 13.60
CA HIS A 118 -9.39 7.03 12.60
C HIS A 118 -8.94 6.49 11.24
N ILE A 119 -7.74 6.85 10.79
CA ILE A 119 -7.16 6.29 9.56
C ILE A 119 -6.94 4.78 9.72
N GLY A 120 -6.35 4.34 10.83
CA GLY A 120 -6.08 2.92 11.10
C GLY A 120 -7.34 2.06 11.17
N ALA A 121 -8.43 2.59 11.72
CA ALA A 121 -9.73 1.93 11.73
C ALA A 121 -10.29 1.76 10.31
N ALA A 122 -10.15 2.78 9.44
CA ALA A 122 -10.55 2.66 8.04
C ALA A 122 -9.69 1.64 7.27
N CYS A 123 -8.37 1.61 7.52
CA CYS A 123 -7.49 0.58 6.97
C CYS A 123 -7.93 -0.84 7.39
N SER A 124 -8.21 -1.02 8.69
CA SER A 124 -8.60 -2.33 9.25
C SER A 124 -9.93 -2.80 8.67
N ALA A 125 -10.94 -1.92 8.60
CA ALA A 125 -12.25 -2.25 8.06
C ALA A 125 -12.22 -2.72 6.59
N CYS A 126 -11.29 -2.17 5.78
CA CYS A 126 -11.08 -2.65 4.41
C CYS A 126 -10.35 -4.01 4.42
N HIS A 127 -9.25 -4.11 5.17
CA HIS A 127 -8.44 -5.32 5.20
C HIS A 127 -9.15 -6.54 5.79
N GLU A 128 -10.09 -6.38 6.73
CA GLU A 128 -10.91 -7.48 7.23
C GLU A 128 -11.72 -8.19 6.14
N VAL A 129 -11.97 -7.52 5.01
CA VAL A 129 -12.76 -8.07 3.89
C VAL A 129 -11.88 -8.49 2.72
N TYR A 130 -10.80 -7.75 2.45
CA TYR A 130 -10.03 -7.88 1.20
C TYR A 130 -8.59 -8.38 1.37
N ARG A 131 -8.14 -8.70 2.58
CA ARG A 131 -6.78 -9.19 2.87
C ARG A 131 -6.79 -10.46 3.69
#